data_AF-A0A8B7PCM2-F1
#
_entry.id   AF-A0A8B7PCM2-F1
#
_cell.length_a   1.000
_cell.length_b   1.000
_cell.length_c   1.000
_cell.angle_alpha   90.00
_cell.angle_beta   90.00
_cell.angle_gamma   90.00
#
_symmetry.space_group_name_H-M   'P 1'
#
loop_
_entity.id
_entity.type
_entity.pdbx_description
1 polymer ?
#
loop_
_entity_poly.entity_id
_entity_poly.type
_entity_poly.pdbx_seq_one_letter_code
_entity_poly.pdbx_strand_id
1 'polypeptide(L)'
;MFMRMQLRRWLLTALQWLTKGSDVQVLHYELLQHNLTAALTSLVTTLGLPADTHRLQCLETHNHVAFRRKTQFLPANLPVFPAGVRDKVDRAIRYVDHLLTERKLPPLPLHLYEFYNRTSSHTIVRVPCEAQASDFDCDVKVDELNTALIRKATLSKRV
;
A
#
# COMPACT_ATOMS: atom_id res chain seq x y z
N MET A 1 15.54 -11.84 -7.09
CA MET A 1 16.05 -10.50 -7.50
C MET A 1 14.92 -9.55 -7.90
N PHE A 2 13.99 -9.95 -8.78
CA PHE A 2 12.84 -9.15 -9.23
C PHE A 2 12.00 -8.54 -8.08
N MET A 3 11.47 -9.35 -7.15
CA MET A 3 10.61 -8.85 -6.07
C MET A 3 11.27 -7.82 -5.16
N ARG A 4 12.57 -7.94 -4.86
CA ARG A 4 13.28 -6.94 -4.04
C ARG A 4 13.38 -5.59 -4.75
N MET A 5 13.55 -5.60 -6.07
CA MET A 5 13.59 -4.39 -6.88
C MET A 5 12.20 -3.75 -6.98
N GLN A 6 11.16 -4.55 -7.21
CA GLN A 6 9.78 -4.05 -7.25
C GLN A 6 9.35 -3.49 -5.91
N LEU A 7 9.66 -4.19 -4.81
CA LEU A 7 9.39 -3.70 -3.47
C LEU A 7 10.12 -2.38 -3.20
N ARG A 8 11.40 -2.28 -3.56
CA ARG A 8 12.17 -1.04 -3.41
C ARG A 8 11.57 0.09 -4.24
N ARG A 9 11.16 -0.16 -5.49
CA ARG A 9 10.53 0.87 -6.35
C ARG A 9 9.19 1.31 -5.76
N TRP A 10 8.33 0.36 -5.42
CA TRP A 10 7.04 0.65 -4.78
C TRP A 10 7.24 1.47 -3.51
N LEU A 11 8.15 1.03 -2.63
CA LEU A 11 8.45 1.73 -1.38
C LEU A 11 9.00 3.12 -1.67
N LEU A 12 10.00 3.27 -2.55
CA LEU A 12 10.53 4.59 -2.90
C LEU A 12 9.48 5.52 -3.50
N THR A 13 8.61 5.01 -4.38
CA THR A 13 7.51 5.79 -4.95
C THR A 13 6.54 6.22 -3.85
N ALA A 14 6.09 5.28 -3.01
CA ALA A 14 5.22 5.56 -1.89
C ALA A 14 5.85 6.60 -0.95
N LEU A 15 7.12 6.43 -0.57
CA LEU A 15 7.84 7.38 0.26
C LEU A 15 7.99 8.74 -0.42
N GLN A 16 8.27 8.81 -1.71
CA GLN A 16 8.37 10.08 -2.41
C GLN A 16 7.05 10.86 -2.35
N TRP A 17 5.93 10.20 -2.62
CA TRP A 17 4.61 10.83 -2.51
C TRP A 17 4.27 11.20 -1.06
N LEU A 18 4.46 10.28 -0.13
CA LEU A 18 4.10 10.46 1.27
C LEU A 18 5.02 11.41 2.03
N THR A 19 6.26 11.61 1.61
CA THR A 19 7.19 12.55 2.27
C THR A 19 7.30 13.89 1.56
N LYS A 20 7.07 13.96 0.24
CA LYS A 20 7.27 15.20 -0.54
C LYS A 20 5.99 15.80 -1.13
N GLY A 21 4.92 15.02 -1.26
CA GLY A 21 3.65 15.53 -1.78
C GLY A 21 2.92 16.34 -0.71
N SER A 22 2.56 17.59 -1.02
CA SER A 22 1.85 18.49 -0.11
C SER A 22 0.36 18.16 -0.01
N ASP A 23 -0.29 17.94 -1.15
CA ASP A 23 -1.71 17.63 -1.26
C ASP A 23 -1.87 16.30 -1.99
N VAL A 24 -1.97 15.22 -1.21
CA VAL A 24 -2.00 13.85 -1.72
C VAL A 24 -3.27 13.19 -1.25
N GLN A 25 -4.10 12.79 -2.19
CA GLN A 25 -5.19 11.86 -1.93
C GLN A 25 -4.71 10.43 -2.20
N VAL A 26 -5.11 9.49 -1.33
CA VAL A 26 -4.81 8.08 -1.49
C VAL A 26 -6.09 7.33 -1.79
N LEU A 27 -6.06 6.58 -2.89
CA LEU A 27 -7.12 5.68 -3.31
C LEU A 27 -6.54 4.28 -3.47
N HIS A 28 -7.09 3.33 -2.75
CA HIS A 28 -6.67 1.93 -2.82
C HIS A 28 -7.43 1.20 -3.92
N TYR A 29 -6.71 0.34 -4.65
CA TYR A 29 -7.28 -0.41 -5.77
C TYR A 29 -8.44 -1.32 -5.34
N GLU A 30 -8.35 -1.88 -4.14
CA GLU A 30 -9.34 -2.79 -3.57
C GLU A 30 -10.67 -2.07 -3.33
N LEU A 31 -10.65 -0.77 -3.05
CA LEU A 31 -11.87 0.04 -2.94
C LEU A 31 -12.55 0.23 -4.30
N LEU A 32 -11.77 0.40 -5.37
CA LEU A 32 -12.31 0.45 -6.73
C LEU A 32 -12.94 -0.88 -7.15
N GLN A 33 -12.39 -2.01 -6.67
CA GLN A 33 -12.97 -3.33 -6.92
C GLN A 33 -14.26 -3.57 -6.11
N HIS A 34 -14.29 -3.14 -4.85
CA HIS A 34 -15.41 -3.42 -3.96
C HIS A 34 -16.58 -2.46 -4.16
N ASN A 35 -16.31 -1.16 -4.36
CA ASN A 35 -17.35 -0.15 -4.57
C ASN A 35 -16.83 0.97 -5.47
N LEU A 36 -16.90 0.73 -6.78
CA LEU A 36 -16.40 1.62 -7.82
C LEU A 36 -17.04 3.02 -7.73
N THR A 37 -18.36 3.09 -7.63
CA THR A 37 -19.10 4.35 -7.63
C THR A 37 -18.72 5.21 -6.42
N ALA A 38 -18.69 4.66 -5.21
CA ALA A 38 -18.32 5.43 -4.02
C ALA A 38 -16.85 5.89 -4.08
N ALA A 39 -15.95 5.01 -4.52
CA ALA A 39 -14.53 5.32 -4.65
C ALA A 39 -14.26 6.44 -5.67
N LEU A 40 -14.88 6.37 -6.85
CA LEU A 40 -14.74 7.39 -7.89
C LEU A 40 -15.44 8.70 -7.51
N THR A 41 -16.59 8.63 -6.84
CA THR A 41 -17.28 9.83 -6.32
C THR A 41 -16.35 10.59 -5.38
N SER A 42 -15.74 9.89 -4.41
CA SER A 42 -14.79 10.49 -3.46
C SER A 42 -13.57 11.10 -4.15
N LEU A 43 -13.08 10.47 -5.22
CA LEU A 43 -11.97 10.98 -6.02
C LEU A 43 -12.35 12.29 -6.73
N VAL A 44 -13.46 12.30 -7.49
CA VAL A 44 -13.83 13.49 -8.29
C VAL A 44 -14.21 14.67 -7.41
N THR A 45 -14.88 14.43 -6.27
CA THR A 45 -15.22 15.49 -5.32
C THR A 45 -13.97 16.11 -4.70
N THR A 46 -12.96 15.30 -4.38
CA THR A 46 -11.68 15.80 -3.86
C THR A 46 -10.92 16.63 -4.90
N LEU A 47 -11.07 16.30 -6.19
CA LEU A 47 -10.54 17.11 -7.29
C LEU A 47 -11.35 18.38 -7.57
N GLY A 48 -12.40 18.68 -6.80
CA GLY A 48 -13.28 19.83 -7.00
C GLY A 48 -14.19 19.70 -8.23
N LEU A 49 -14.36 18.48 -8.74
CA LEU A 49 -15.22 18.19 -9.89
C LEU A 49 -16.59 17.68 -9.42
N PRO A 50 -17.69 18.07 -10.09
CA PRO A 50 -19.00 17.54 -9.77
C PRO A 50 -19.08 16.06 -10.12
N ALA A 51 -19.62 15.26 -9.19
CA ALA A 51 -19.90 13.85 -9.44
C ALA A 51 -21.17 13.71 -10.30
N ASP A 52 -21.02 13.15 -11.50
CA ASP A 52 -22.12 12.81 -12.39
C ASP A 52 -22.53 11.35 -12.15
N THR A 53 -23.69 11.18 -11.52
CA THR A 53 -24.23 9.86 -11.17
C THR A 53 -24.50 8.99 -12.39
N HIS A 54 -24.92 9.57 -13.51
CA HIS A 54 -25.21 8.84 -14.74
C HIS A 54 -23.92 8.30 -15.38
N ARG A 55 -22.85 9.11 -15.38
CA ARG A 55 -21.53 8.65 -15.85
C ARG A 55 -20.95 7.54 -14.96
N LEU A 56 -21.11 7.65 -13.65
CA LEU A 56 -20.63 6.63 -12.71
C LEU A 56 -21.37 5.29 -12.90
N GLN A 57 -22.70 5.33 -13.08
CA GLN A 57 -23.50 4.14 -13.39
C GLN A 57 -23.12 3.51 -14.75
N CYS A 58 -22.79 4.33 -15.74
CA CYS A 58 -22.29 3.85 -17.03
C CYS A 58 -20.98 3.05 -16.88
N LEU A 59 -20.07 3.48 -15.99
CA LEU A 59 -18.82 2.76 -15.73
C LEU A 59 -19.04 1.38 -15.07
N GLU A 60 -20.02 1.26 -14.17
CA GLU A 60 -20.37 -0.03 -13.57
C GLU A 60 -20.91 -1.02 -14.60
N THR A 61 -21.71 -0.53 -15.55
CA THR A 61 -22.32 -1.35 -16.61
C THR A 61 -21.36 -1.70 -17.76
N HIS A 62 -20.33 -0.88 -17.99
CA HIS A 62 -19.36 -1.04 -19.07
C HIS A 62 -17.96 -1.39 -18.54
N ASN A 63 -17.88 -2.41 -17.69
CA ASN A 63 -16.63 -2.90 -17.10
C ASN A 63 -15.73 -3.70 -18.08
N HIS A 64 -15.71 -3.32 -19.36
CA HIS A 64 -14.94 -4.01 -20.39
C HIS A 64 -13.44 -4.03 -20.04
N VAL A 65 -12.96 -5.20 -19.61
CA VAL A 65 -11.57 -5.36 -19.16
C VAL A 65 -10.66 -5.44 -20.38
N ALA A 66 -10.09 -4.31 -20.80
CA ALA A 66 -9.02 -4.28 -21.79
C ALA A 66 -7.78 -5.05 -21.31
N PHE A 67 -7.59 -5.16 -19.99
CA PHE A 67 -6.48 -5.87 -19.36
C PHE A 67 -6.97 -7.11 -18.60
N ARG A 68 -7.10 -8.24 -19.31
CA ARG A 68 -7.42 -9.53 -18.68
C ARG A 68 -6.19 -10.10 -17.97
N ARG A 69 -5.81 -9.53 -16.83
CA ARG A 69 -4.89 -10.25 -15.94
C ARG A 69 -5.63 -11.50 -15.50
N LYS A 70 -5.15 -12.68 -15.87
CA LYS A 70 -5.70 -13.95 -15.38
C LYS A 70 -5.66 -13.88 -13.85
N THR A 71 -6.84 -13.81 -13.23
CA THR A 71 -7.01 -14.02 -11.79
C THR A 71 -6.85 -15.52 -11.53
N GLN A 72 -5.64 -16.03 -11.74
CA GLN A 72 -5.28 -17.30 -11.14
C GLN A 72 -5.19 -17.04 -9.65
N PHE A 73 -6.23 -17.48 -8.96
CA PHE A 73 -6.30 -17.52 -7.51
C PHE A 73 -5.16 -18.43 -7.03
N LEU A 74 -4.15 -17.83 -6.41
CA LEU A 74 -3.12 -18.58 -5.71
C LEU A 74 -3.61 -18.73 -4.27
N PRO A 75 -3.77 -19.96 -3.76
CA PRO A 75 -4.20 -20.19 -2.39
C PRO A 75 -3.33 -19.39 -1.40
N ALA A 76 -3.95 -18.72 -0.42
CA ALA A 76 -3.23 -17.92 0.58
C ALA A 76 -2.18 -18.71 1.39
N ASN A 77 -2.32 -20.03 1.48
CA ASN A 77 -1.39 -20.95 2.13
C ASN A 77 -0.22 -21.39 1.23
N LEU A 78 -0.24 -21.05 -0.06
CA LEU A 78 0.89 -21.29 -0.93
C LEU A 78 2.02 -20.34 -0.51
N PRO A 79 3.22 -20.84 -0.15
CA PRO A 79 4.35 -19.98 0.16
C PRO A 79 4.89 -19.35 -1.13
N VAL A 80 4.21 -18.30 -1.61
CA VAL A 80 4.54 -17.58 -2.85
C VAL A 80 5.92 -16.91 -2.76
N PHE A 81 6.35 -16.53 -1.55
CA PHE A 81 7.64 -15.90 -1.31
C PHE A 81 8.44 -16.60 -0.21
N PRO A 82 9.78 -16.68 -0.35
CA PRO A 82 10.66 -17.08 0.74
C PRO A 82 10.48 -16.17 1.97
N ALA A 83 10.55 -16.74 3.18
CA ALA A 83 10.31 -16.03 4.45
C ALA A 83 11.08 -14.70 4.58
N GLY A 84 12.35 -14.66 4.20
CA GLY A 84 13.15 -13.42 4.26
C GLY A 84 12.78 -12.35 3.23
N VAL A 85 12.11 -12.69 2.14
CA VAL A 85 11.53 -11.71 1.20
C VAL A 85 10.19 -11.23 1.74
N ARG A 86 9.39 -12.15 2.27
CA ARG A 86 8.10 -11.89 2.89
C ARG A 86 8.22 -10.87 4.01
N ASP A 87 9.12 -11.10 4.94
CA ASP A 87 9.39 -10.23 6.08
C ASP A 87 9.80 -8.79 5.66
N LYS A 88 10.49 -8.63 4.52
CA LYS A 88 10.80 -7.30 3.95
C LYS A 88 9.57 -6.62 3.34
N VAL A 89 8.71 -7.38 2.67
CA VAL A 89 7.44 -6.86 2.13
C VAL A 89 6.55 -6.40 3.28
N ASP A 90 6.41 -7.22 4.33
CA ASP A 90 5.55 -6.91 5.47
C ASP A 90 6.07 -5.71 6.26
N ARG A 91 7.39 -5.54 6.42
CA ARG A 91 7.95 -4.32 7.01
C ARG A 91 7.68 -3.08 6.16
N ALA A 92 7.89 -3.17 4.85
CA ALA A 92 7.65 -2.05 3.95
C ALA A 92 6.17 -1.64 3.92
N ILE A 93 5.26 -2.64 3.93
CA ILE A 93 3.82 -2.43 4.06
C ILE A 93 3.50 -1.74 5.38
N ARG A 94 3.98 -2.27 6.51
CA ARG A 94 3.77 -1.66 7.82
C ARG A 94 4.30 -0.23 7.90
N TYR A 95 5.46 0.04 7.31
CA TYR A 95 6.03 1.38 7.30
C TYR A 95 5.23 2.36 6.43
N VAL A 96 4.79 1.95 5.23
CA VAL A 96 3.92 2.78 4.39
C VAL A 96 2.56 2.99 5.06
N ASP A 97 2.00 1.96 5.68
CA ASP A 97 0.73 2.03 6.43
C ASP A 97 0.83 3.00 7.62
N HIS A 98 1.95 2.95 8.33
CA HIS A 98 2.27 3.90 9.39
C HIS A 98 2.30 5.34 8.85
N LEU A 99 3.06 5.61 7.78
CA LEU A 99 3.13 6.96 7.17
C LEU A 99 1.79 7.46 6.64
N LEU A 100 0.96 6.57 6.09
CA LEU A 100 -0.40 6.90 5.68
C LEU A 100 -1.23 7.34 6.89
N THR A 101 -1.17 6.56 7.97
CA THR A 101 -1.92 6.82 9.20
C THR A 101 -1.46 8.11 9.87
N GLU A 102 -0.15 8.37 9.94
CA GLU A 102 0.40 9.63 10.46
C GLU A 102 -0.09 10.85 9.68
N ARG A 103 -0.22 10.73 8.36
CA ARG A 103 -0.78 11.78 7.49
C ARG A 103 -2.30 11.85 7.48
N LYS A 104 -3.00 11.06 8.32
CA LYS A 104 -4.46 10.92 8.33
C LYS A 104 -5.04 10.52 6.96
N LEU A 105 -4.25 9.82 6.17
CA LEU A 105 -4.66 9.24 4.90
C LEU A 105 -5.27 7.85 5.13
N PRO A 106 -6.13 7.36 4.22
CA PRO A 106 -6.67 6.01 4.32
C PRO A 106 -5.54 4.97 4.45
N PRO A 107 -5.55 4.15 5.52
CA PRO A 107 -4.54 3.11 5.71
C PRO A 107 -4.67 2.03 4.63
N LEU A 108 -3.64 1.22 4.43
CA LEU A 108 -3.68 0.10 3.51
C LEU A 108 -4.81 -0.86 3.92
N PRO A 109 -5.69 -1.26 2.99
CA PRO A 109 -6.84 -2.08 3.30
C PRO A 109 -6.44 -3.55 3.42
N LEU A 110 -5.53 -3.87 4.35
CA LEU A 110 -4.95 -5.20 4.51
C LEU A 110 -6.02 -6.29 4.65
N HIS A 111 -7.14 -5.98 5.30
CA HIS A 111 -8.28 -6.89 5.44
C HIS A 111 -8.94 -7.32 4.11
N LEU A 112 -8.77 -6.56 3.02
CA LEU A 112 -9.29 -6.91 1.69
C LEU A 112 -8.38 -7.86 0.91
N TYR A 113 -7.16 -8.09 1.40
CA TYR A 113 -6.24 -9.05 0.80
C TYR A 113 -6.38 -10.38 1.50
N GLU A 114 -6.67 -11.43 0.73
CA GLU A 114 -6.85 -12.80 1.22
C GLU A 114 -5.70 -13.27 2.12
N PHE A 115 -4.46 -12.92 1.77
CA PHE A 115 -3.27 -13.27 2.55
C PHE A 115 -3.29 -12.71 3.98
N TYR A 116 -3.92 -11.54 4.16
CA TYR A 116 -3.98 -10.79 5.41
C TYR A 116 -5.34 -10.92 6.11
N ASN A 117 -6.35 -11.43 5.40
CA ASN A 117 -7.72 -11.62 5.89
C ASN A 117 -7.90 -12.94 6.68
N ARG A 118 -6.93 -13.26 7.55
CA ARG A 118 -6.99 -14.38 8.52
C ARG A 118 -7.01 -15.82 7.94
N THR A 119 -6.68 -16.05 6.67
CA THR A 119 -6.47 -17.42 6.12
C THR A 119 -5.00 -17.87 6.10
N SER A 120 -4.03 -16.97 6.25
CA SER A 120 -2.61 -17.33 6.45
C SER A 120 -1.79 -16.35 7.28
N SER A 121 -2.42 -15.33 7.86
CA SER A 121 -1.78 -14.42 8.81
C SER A 121 -2.58 -14.34 10.09
N HIS A 122 -2.43 -15.35 10.94
CA HIS A 122 -2.31 -15.02 12.34
C HIS A 122 -1.04 -14.19 12.45
N THR A 123 -1.17 -12.98 13.00
CA THR A 123 -0.05 -12.11 13.39
C THR A 123 0.54 -11.22 12.28
N ILE A 124 -0.29 -10.37 11.63
CA ILE A 124 0.24 -9.05 11.26
C ILE A 124 0.27 -8.23 12.54
N VAL A 125 1.44 -8.20 13.17
CA VAL A 125 1.71 -7.23 14.24
C VAL A 125 1.72 -5.86 13.57
N ARG A 126 0.59 -5.14 13.68
CA ARG A 126 0.63 -3.67 13.62
C ARG A 126 1.60 -3.26 14.72
N VAL A 127 2.49 -2.33 14.45
CA VAL A 127 3.49 -1.86 15.43
C VAL A 127 2.94 -0.57 16.04
N PRO A 128 2.26 -0.62 17.21
CA PRO A 128 2.02 0.54 18.05
C PRO A 128 3.04 0.57 19.19
N CYS A 129 4.01 1.48 19.09
CA CYS A 129 5.22 1.46 19.89
C CYS A 129 4.99 1.39 21.43
N GLU A 130 5.28 0.26 22.09
CA GLU A 130 5.00 -0.02 23.50
C GLU A 130 5.94 0.68 24.51
N ALA A 131 5.35 1.06 25.65
CA ALA A 131 5.92 2.01 26.61
C ALA A 131 7.14 1.51 27.40
N GLN A 132 7.34 0.19 27.57
CA GLN A 132 8.43 -0.36 28.40
C GLN A 132 9.03 -1.75 28.04
N ALA A 133 8.40 -2.62 27.22
CA ALA A 133 9.14 -3.65 26.46
C ALA A 133 9.13 -3.16 25.04
N SER A 134 10.07 -2.27 24.77
CA SER A 134 9.64 -1.25 23.87
C SER A 134 9.71 -1.82 22.46
N ASP A 135 8.61 -1.70 21.75
CA ASP A 135 8.67 -1.59 20.30
C ASP A 135 9.75 -0.59 19.83
N PHE A 136 10.41 0.18 20.69
CA PHE A 136 11.76 0.73 20.51
C PHE A 136 12.73 -0.22 19.80
N ASP A 137 12.71 -1.51 20.13
CA ASP A 137 13.53 -2.51 19.42
C ASP A 137 12.88 -3.00 18.12
N CYS A 138 11.54 -2.90 18.01
CA CYS A 138 10.81 -3.12 16.76
C CYS A 138 11.06 -2.00 15.74
N ASP A 139 11.27 -0.78 16.22
CA ASP A 139 11.24 0.47 15.46
C ASP A 139 12.62 1.01 15.12
N VAL A 140 13.64 0.80 15.97
CA VAL A 140 15.04 1.08 15.60
C VAL A 140 15.45 0.32 14.32
N LYS A 141 14.75 -0.77 14.01
CA LYS A 141 15.00 -1.68 12.89
C LYS A 141 14.23 -1.36 11.62
N VAL A 142 13.01 -0.82 11.76
CA VAL A 142 12.31 -0.19 10.65
C VAL A 142 13.07 1.08 10.23
N ASP A 143 13.71 1.76 11.19
CA ASP A 143 14.49 2.98 10.99
C ASP A 143 15.77 2.80 10.16
N GLU A 144 16.54 1.72 10.31
CA GLU A 144 17.68 1.52 9.40
C GLU A 144 17.25 1.24 7.95
N LEU A 145 16.09 0.58 7.78
CA LEU A 145 15.57 0.14 6.50
C LEU A 145 15.07 1.29 5.62
N ASN A 146 14.64 2.38 6.24
CA ASN A 146 14.31 3.63 5.54
C ASN A 146 15.54 4.53 5.35
N THR A 147 16.46 4.50 6.31
CA THR A 147 17.69 5.29 6.27
C THR A 147 18.61 4.95 5.08
N ALA A 148 18.63 3.70 4.61
CA ALA A 148 19.35 3.33 3.38
C ALA A 148 18.59 3.64 2.07
N LEU A 149 17.25 3.59 2.09
CA LEU A 149 16.41 3.98 0.95
C LEU A 149 16.54 5.48 0.63
N ILE A 150 16.75 6.27 1.69
CA ILE A 150 17.01 7.71 1.73
C ILE A 150 18.42 8.09 1.27
N ARG A 151 19.45 7.23 1.41
CA ARG A 151 20.82 7.54 0.94
C ARG A 151 21.04 7.34 -0.57
N LYS A 152 20.38 6.34 -1.18
CA LYS A 152 20.66 5.93 -2.56
C LYS A 152 19.82 6.67 -3.62
N ALA A 153 18.79 7.42 -3.21
CA ALA A 153 18.13 8.41 -4.06
C ALA A 153 18.97 9.70 -4.22
N THR A 154 19.85 9.99 -3.25
CA THR A 154 20.74 11.16 -3.16
C THR A 154 21.96 11.08 -4.08
N LEU A 155 22.36 9.88 -4.53
CA LEU A 155 23.37 9.66 -5.58
C LEU A 155 22.80 9.83 -7.00
N SER A 156 21.47 9.83 -7.16
CA SER A 156 20.80 9.91 -8.48
C SER A 156 20.41 11.35 -8.88
N LYS A 157 20.85 12.39 -8.14
CA LYS A 157 20.56 13.82 -8.36
C LYS A 157 21.82 14.73 -8.46
N ARG A 158 23.03 14.16 -8.46
CA ARG A 158 24.32 14.90 -8.58
C ARG A 158 24.99 14.75 -9.96
N VAL A 159 24.20 14.41 -10.98
CA VAL A 159 24.52 14.65 -12.39
C VAL A 159 23.58 15.75 -12.86
#